data_AF-A0A365KKC8-F1
#
_entry.id   AF-A0A365KKC8-F1
#
_cell.length_a   1.000
_cell.length_b   1.000
_cell.length_c   1.000
_cell.angle_alpha   90.00
_cell.angle_beta   90.00
_cell.angle_gamma   90.00
#
_symmetry.space_group_name_H-M   'P 1'
#
loop_
_entity.id
_entity.type
_entity.pdbx_description
1 polymer ?
#
loop_
_entity_poly.entity_id
_entity_poly.type
_entity_poly.pdbx_seq_one_letter_code
_entity_poly.pdbx_strand_id
1 'polypeptide(L)' 'MRTVEYIHLKELGNHQRKNPGIYPVFKRIHQIEGELVGEVEGYSDGFGTRIEVDTPEILLN' A
#
# COMPACT_ATOMS: atom_id res chain seq x y z
N MET A 1 -8.26 -16.60 -3.00
CA MET A 1 -7.62 -15.72 -3.99
C MET A 1 -7.03 -14.55 -3.22
N ARG A 2 -5.73 -14.25 -3.37
CA ARG A 2 -5.18 -13.01 -2.80
C ARG A 2 -5.67 -11.85 -3.66
N THR A 3 -6.41 -10.93 -3.08
CA THR A 3 -6.85 -9.70 -3.75
C THR A 3 -5.60 -8.86 -3.99
N VAL A 4 -5.38 -8.44 -5.24
CA VAL A 4 -4.27 -7.54 -5.56
C VAL A 4 -4.70 -6.12 -5.22
N GLU A 5 -3.94 -5.44 -4.38
CA GLU A 5 -4.20 -4.07 -3.98
C GLU A 5 -3.37 -3.10 -4.83
N TYR A 6 -3.98 -1.95 -5.17
CA TYR A 6 -3.36 -0.89 -5.95
C TYR A 6 -3.51 0.44 -5.24
N ILE A 7 -2.42 1.18 -5.08
CA ILE A 7 -2.41 2.50 -4.42
C ILE A 7 -1.78 3.52 -5.37
N HIS A 8 -2.46 4.65 -5.57
CA HIS A 8 -1.88 5.80 -6.26
C HIS A 8 -0.74 6.38 -5.42
N LEU A 9 0.44 6.61 -6.02
CA LEU A 9 1.60 7.11 -5.28
C LEU A 9 1.36 8.49 -4.62
N LYS A 10 0.47 9.31 -5.20
CA LYS A 10 0.07 10.60 -4.61
C LYS A 10 -0.70 10.45 -3.28
N GLU A 11 -1.32 9.31 -3.05
CA GLU A 11 -2.12 9.02 -1.85
C GLU A 11 -1.27 8.49 -0.69
N LEU A 12 0.03 8.23 -0.89
CA LEU A 12 0.89 7.65 0.15
C LEU A 12 0.97 8.53 1.41
N GLY A 13 0.94 9.85 1.25
CA GLY A 13 0.87 10.77 2.39
C GLY A 13 -0.41 10.64 3.20
N ASN A 14 -1.55 10.39 2.53
CA ASN A 14 -2.83 10.12 3.20
C ASN A 14 -2.79 8.75 3.90
N HIS A 15 -2.25 7.74 3.22
CA HIS A 15 -2.11 6.40 3.77
C HIS A 15 -1.27 6.41 5.05
N GLN A 16 -0.14 7.12 5.07
CA GLN A 16 0.72 7.20 6.24
C GLN A 16 0.07 7.93 7.42
N ARG A 17 -0.80 8.91 7.16
CA ARG A 17 -1.56 9.60 8.21
C ARG A 17 -2.60 8.67 8.84
N LYS A 18 -3.27 7.84 8.04
CA LYS A 18 -4.26 6.87 8.51
C LYS A 18 -3.63 5.68 9.22
N ASN A 19 -2.49 5.21 8.70
CA ASN A 19 -1.77 4.04 9.20
C ASN A 19 -0.30 4.41 9.54
N PRO A 20 -0.03 5.18 10.60
CA PRO A 20 1.33 5.59 10.95
C PRO A 20 2.24 4.39 11.19
N GLY A 21 3.41 4.40 10.54
CA GLY A 21 4.42 3.36 10.70
C GLY A 21 4.20 2.13 9.83
N ILE A 22 3.15 2.11 8.99
CA ILE A 22 2.86 1.03 8.04
C ILE A 22 3.10 1.53 6.62
N TYR A 23 4.04 0.91 5.92
CA TYR A 23 4.47 1.31 4.57
C TYR A 23 4.10 0.22 3.55
N PRO A 24 3.46 0.56 2.42
CA PRO A 24 3.21 -0.40 1.36
C PRO A 24 4.51 -0.80 0.68
N VAL A 25 4.67 -2.10 0.44
CA VAL A 25 5.76 -2.66 -0.36
C VAL A 25 5.21 -2.91 -1.76
N PHE A 26 5.81 -2.25 -2.75
CA PHE A 26 5.37 -2.34 -4.13
C PHE A 26 6.14 -3.42 -4.89
N LYS A 27 5.40 -4.33 -5.51
CA LYS A 27 5.95 -5.30 -6.46
C LYS A 27 6.23 -4.66 -7.82
N ARG A 28 5.37 -3.72 -8.23
CA ARG A 28 5.49 -3.00 -9.50
C ARG A 28 4.84 -1.63 -9.42
N ILE A 29 5.40 -0.67 -10.15
CA ILE A 29 4.79 0.64 -10.37
C ILE A 29 4.33 0.72 -11.83
N HIS A 30 3.09 1.12 -12.03
CA HIS A 30 2.44 1.31 -13.31
C HIS A 30 2.21 2.80 -13.58
N GLN A 31 2.20 3.18 -14.85
CA GLN A 31 1.68 4.47 -15.28
C GLN A 31 0.33 4.23 -15.97
N ILE A 32 -0.75 4.76 -15.40
CA ILE A 32 -2.12 4.61 -15.90
C ILE A 32 -2.70 6.01 -16.03
N GLU A 33 -3.11 6.39 -17.26
CA GLU A 33 -3.70 7.71 -17.53
C GLU A 33 -2.82 8.89 -17.05
N GLY A 34 -1.50 8.71 -17.07
CA GLY A 34 -0.53 9.71 -16.60
C GLY A 34 -0.20 9.65 -15.10
N GLU A 35 -0.93 8.86 -14.32
CA GLU A 35 -0.76 8.72 -12.88
C GLU A 35 0.10 7.49 -12.53
N LEU A 36 0.92 7.60 -11.49
CA LEU A 36 1.70 6.47 -10.96
C LEU A 36 0.89 5.67 -9.94
N VAL A 37 0.75 4.38 -10.18
CA VAL A 37 -0.01 3.44 -9.35
C VAL A 37 0.88 2.26 -8.98
N GLY A 38 1.00 1.96 -7.68
CA GLY A 38 1.78 0.83 -7.18
C GLY A 38 0.92 -0.41 -6.94
N GLU A 39 1.34 -1.56 -7.46
CA GLU A 39 0.84 -2.90 -7.11
C GLU A 39 1.45 -3.30 -5.77
N VAL A 40 0.63 -3.42 -4.72
CA VAL A 40 1.06 -3.73 -3.36
C VAL A 40 1.17 -5.24 -3.19
N GLU A 41 2.34 -5.73 -2.75
CA GLU A 41 2.56 -7.15 -2.41
C GLU A 41 2.52 -7.45 -0.92
N GLY A 42 2.52 -6.40 -0.10
CA GLY A 42 2.47 -6.49 1.35
C GLY A 42 2.81 -5.15 1.97
N TYR A 43 3.04 -5.18 3.28
CA TYR A 43 3.35 -4.01 4.06
C TYR A 43 4.55 -4.28 4.95
N SER A 44 5.25 -3.21 5.32
CA SER A 44 6.36 -3.26 6.27
C SER A 44 6.26 -2.15 7.30
N ASP A 45 6.96 -2.31 8.41
CA ASP A 45 7.22 -1.22 9.33
C ASP A 45 8.30 -0.26 8.81
N GLY A 46 8.64 0.77 9.59
CA GLY A 46 9.71 1.73 9.27
C GLY A 46 11.12 1.16 9.26
N PHE A 47 11.30 -0.09 9.67
CA PHE A 47 12.56 -0.83 9.66
C PHE A 47 12.64 -1.87 8.52
N GLY A 48 11.58 -2.00 7.73
CA GLY A 48 11.49 -2.98 6.65
C GLY A 48 11.02 -4.37 7.10
N THR A 49 10.55 -4.52 8.35
CA THR A 49 9.99 -5.78 8.84
C THR A 49 8.61 -5.98 8.24
N ARG A 50 8.36 -7.16 7.64
CA ARG A 50 7.06 -7.49 7.05
C ARG A 50 5.96 -7.48 8.10
N ILE A 51 4.86 -6.80 7.81
CA ILE A 51 3.64 -6.82 8.60
C ILE A 51 2.66 -7.79 7.95
N GLU A 52 2.15 -8.75 8.72
CA GLU A 52 1.01 -9.56 8.32
C GLU A 52 -0.26 -8.75 8.55
N VAL A 53 -0.83 -8.23 7.46
CA VAL A 53 -2.16 -7.61 7.47
C VAL A 53 -3.15 -8.60 6.89
N ASP A 54 -4.02 -9.14 7.75
CA ASP A 54 -5.23 -9.84 7.34
C ASP A 54 -6.25 -8.79 6.86
N THR A 55 -6.28 -8.44 5.58
CA THR A 55 -7.25 -7.44 5.07
C THR A 55 -8.64 -8.09 4.88
N PRO A 56 -9.76 -7.42 5.28
CA PRO A 56 -10.21 -6.23 4.55
C PRO A 56 -10.97 -5.15 5.37
N GLU A 57 -10.67 -4.88 6.65
CA GLU A 57 -11.38 -3.79 7.38
C GLU A 57 -10.55 -2.53 7.65
N ILE A 58 -9.21 -2.62 7.69
CA ILE A 58 -8.37 -1.48 8.10
C ILE A 58 -8.17 -0.45 6.96
N LEU A 59 -8.49 -0.80 5.71
CA LEU A 59 -8.18 0.04 4.54
C LEU A 59 -9.42 0.65 3.83
N LEU A 60 -10.64 0.39 4.31
CA LEU A 60 -11.88 0.89 3.68
C LEU A 60 -12.59 2.02 4.46
N ASN A 61 -12.04 2.50 5.58
CA ASN A 61 -12.53 3.68 6.31
C ASN A 61 -11.56 4.87 6.20
#